data_AF-A0AAV5TCL5-F1
#
_entry.id   AF-A0AAV5TCL5-F1
#
_cell.length_a   1.000
_cell.length_b   1.000
_cell.length_c   1.000
_cell.angle_alpha   90.00
_cell.angle_beta   90.00
_cell.angle_gamma   90.00
#
_symmetry.space_group_name_H-M   'P 1'
#
loop_
_entity.id
_entity.type
_entity.pdbx_description
1 polymer ?
#
loop_
_entity_poly.entity_id
_entity_poly.type
_entity_poly.pdbx_seq_one_letter_code
_entity_poly.pdbx_strand_id
1 'polypeptide(L)'
;ESTLRCGVTFLAAALLVLKLTTPILTHRSLKIIGDSSYALYLIHWPVVCILQFYKYDQWLFKIIAMLLCLAVSILVYEKYEKWYLTLTEKWTFLLIGGLYLASAVIYIVYIMTQAEAVLPVDIDKPRTY
;
A
#
# COMPACT_ATOMS: atom_id res chain seq x y z
N GLU A 1 -13.25 12.17 21.61
CA GLU A 1 -12.69 11.21 20.64
C GLU A 1 -12.87 9.74 21.02
N SER A 2 -12.55 9.35 22.26
CA SER A 2 -12.59 7.94 22.71
C SER A 2 -13.97 7.29 22.64
N THR A 3 -15.04 8.02 22.99
CA THR A 3 -16.42 7.53 22.97
C THR A 3 -16.92 7.20 21.56
N LEU A 4 -16.47 7.96 20.56
CA LEU A 4 -16.87 7.78 19.16
C LEU A 4 -16.20 6.53 18.57
N ARG A 5 -14.93 6.30 18.90
CA ARG A 5 -14.20 5.09 18.54
C ARG A 5 -14.85 3.84 19.15
N CYS A 6 -15.14 3.86 20.45
CA CYS A 6 -15.81 2.75 21.12
C CYS A 6 -17.19 2.47 20.50
N GLY A 7 -17.98 3.52 20.24
CA GLY A 7 -19.29 3.40 19.58
C GLY A 7 -19.20 2.74 18.20
N VAL A 8 -18.27 3.18 17.36
CA VAL A 8 -18.06 2.60 16.02
C VAL A 8 -17.60 1.14 16.10
N THR A 9 -16.69 0.81 17.01
CA THR A 9 -16.23 -0.59 17.18
C THR A 9 -17.31 -1.52 17.69
N PHE A 10 -18.13 -1.07 18.65
CA PHE A 10 -19.22 -1.86 19.20
C PHE A 10 -20.33 -2.07 18.17
N LEU A 11 -20.64 -1.02 17.38
CA LEU A 11 -21.59 -1.11 16.28
C LEU A 11 -21.12 -2.08 15.19
N ALA A 12 -19.85 -2.01 14.79
CA ALA A 12 -19.27 -2.94 13.82
C ALA A 12 -19.29 -4.40 14.32
N ALA A 13 -18.96 -4.62 15.60
CA ALA A 13 -19.03 -5.93 16.24
C ALA A 13 -20.46 -6.47 16.29
N ALA A 14 -21.44 -5.63 16.67
CA ALA A 14 -22.84 -6.00 16.69
C ALA A 14 -23.36 -6.35 15.28
N LEU A 15 -23.00 -5.57 14.26
CA LEU A 15 -23.35 -5.82 12.86
C LEU A 15 -22.80 -7.17 12.36
N LEU A 16 -21.56 -7.52 12.71
CA LEU A 16 -20.94 -8.78 12.35
C LEU A 16 -21.59 -9.98 13.05
N VAL A 17 -21.84 -9.88 14.36
CA VAL A 17 -22.42 -10.96 15.18
C VAL A 17 -23.87 -11.24 14.78
N LEU A 18 -24.66 -10.19 14.55
CA LEU A 18 -26.06 -10.34 14.16
C LEU A 18 -26.21 -10.82 12.70
N LYS A 19 -25.10 -10.93 11.95
CA LYS A 19 -25.06 -11.37 10.56
C LYS A 19 -26.16 -10.67 9.74
N LEU A 20 -26.38 -9.38 10.02
CA LEU A 20 -27.48 -8.59 9.46
C LEU A 20 -27.20 -8.43 7.96
N THR A 21 -27.64 -9.40 7.16
CA THR A 21 -27.66 -9.37 5.70
C THR A 21 -28.76 -8.41 5.26
N THR A 22 -28.68 -7.16 5.71
CA THR A 22 -29.54 -6.11 5.20
C THR A 22 -29.12 -5.86 3.74
N PRO A 23 -30.08 -5.68 2.81
CA PRO A 23 -29.77 -5.51 1.38
C PRO A 23 -28.88 -4.28 1.10
N ILE A 24 -28.80 -3.34 2.05
CA ILE A 24 -27.91 -2.18 2.01
C ILE A 24 -26.43 -2.56 2.22
N LEU A 25 -26.15 -3.57 3.06
CA LEU A 25 -24.80 -4.00 3.43
C LEU A 25 -24.27 -5.11 2.52
N THR A 26 -25.18 -5.89 1.91
CA THR A 26 -24.87 -6.87 0.86
C THR A 26 -24.73 -6.22 -0.52
N HIS A 27 -24.89 -4.90 -0.64
CA HIS A 27 -24.80 -4.22 -1.93
C HIS A 27 -23.38 -4.37 -2.50
N ARG A 28 -23.30 -4.88 -3.74
CA ARG A 28 -22.03 -5.25 -4.40
C ARG A 28 -21.00 -4.11 -4.37
N SER A 29 -21.45 -2.87 -4.54
CA SER A 29 -20.57 -1.69 -4.52
C SER A 29 -19.94 -1.42 -3.15
N LEU A 30 -20.70 -1.60 -2.06
CA LEU A 30 -20.20 -1.33 -0.70
C LEU A 30 -19.19 -2.41 -0.28
N LYS A 31 -19.41 -3.67 -0.69
CA LYS A 31 -18.45 -4.75 -0.53
C LYS A 31 -17.15 -4.48 -1.31
N ILE A 32 -17.25 -4.03 -2.56
CA ILE A 32 -16.07 -3.70 -3.39
C ILE A 32 -15.26 -2.55 -2.77
N ILE A 33 -15.93 -1.50 -2.27
CA ILE A 33 -15.25 -0.37 -1.61
C ILE A 33 -14.60 -0.82 -0.31
N GLY A 34 -15.30 -1.64 0.48
CA GLY A 34 -14.78 -2.21 1.73
C GLY A 34 -13.56 -3.08 1.50
N ASP A 35 -13.64 -4.04 0.58
CA ASP A 35 -12.54 -4.97 0.30
C ASP A 35 -11.34 -4.24 -0.37
N SER A 36 -11.60 -3.23 -1.22
CA SER A 36 -10.54 -2.40 -1.84
C SER A 36 -9.89 -1.41 -0.86
N SER A 37 -10.48 -1.15 0.31
CA SER A 37 -9.93 -0.18 1.28
C SER A 37 -8.52 -0.55 1.76
N TYR A 38 -8.20 -1.84 1.82
CA TYR A 38 -6.86 -2.30 2.16
C TYR A 38 -5.83 -1.97 1.07
N ALA A 39 -6.18 -2.19 -0.20
CA ALA A 39 -5.34 -1.81 -1.33
C ALA A 39 -5.12 -0.29 -1.38
N LEU A 40 -6.15 0.49 -1.03
CA LEU A 40 -6.08 1.95 -0.97
C LEU A 40 -5.08 2.36 0.11
N TYR A 41 -5.11 1.69 1.27
CA TYR A 41 -4.16 1.94 2.34
C TYR A 41 -2.72 1.63 1.94
N LEU A 42 -2.44 0.61 1.12
CA LEU A 42 -1.07 0.40 0.63
C LEU A 42 -0.61 1.51 -0.34
N ILE A 43 -1.50 1.98 -1.21
CA ILE A 43 -1.12 2.87 -2.32
C ILE A 43 -1.16 4.35 -1.90
N HIS A 44 -1.98 4.74 -0.93
CA HIS A 44 -2.11 6.16 -0.55
C HIS A 44 -0.80 6.76 -0.03
N TRP A 45 -0.02 6.00 0.74
CA TRP A 45 1.20 6.48 1.35
C TRP A 45 2.27 6.92 0.33
N PRO A 46 2.67 6.09 -0.66
CA PRO A 46 3.61 6.53 -1.70
C PRO A 46 3.07 7.70 -2.53
N VAL A 47 1.76 7.76 -2.80
CA VAL A 47 1.13 8.89 -3.49
C VAL A 47 1.29 10.19 -2.70
N VAL A 48 1.07 10.16 -1.39
CA VAL A 48 1.27 11.32 -0.51
C VAL A 48 2.73 11.76 -0.48
N CYS A 49 3.68 10.82 -0.38
CA CYS A 49 5.11 11.13 -0.40
C CYS A 49 5.53 11.81 -1.73
N ILE A 50 5.05 11.30 -2.87
CA ILE A 50 5.31 11.90 -4.19
C ILE A 50 4.74 13.32 -4.26
N LEU A 51 3.51 13.54 -3.79
CA LEU A 51 2.91 14.87 -3.79
C LEU A 51 3.69 15.87 -2.91
N GLN A 52 4.19 15.41 -1.76
CA GLN A 52 5.00 16.24 -0.87
C GLN A 52 6.36 16.60 -1.49
N PHE A 53 6.96 15.69 -2.27
CA PHE A 53 8.23 15.92 -2.96
C PHE A 53 8.12 17.01 -4.03
N TYR A 54 7.04 17.02 -4.81
CA TYR A 54 6.87 17.96 -5.92
C TYR A 54 6.36 19.35 -5.52
N LYS A 55 6.07 19.61 -4.22
CA LYS A 55 5.59 20.91 -3.70
C LYS A 55 4.45 21.56 -4.53
N TYR A 56 3.58 20.75 -5.13
CA TYR A 56 2.40 21.29 -5.83
C TYR A 56 1.37 21.75 -4.79
N ASP A 57 1.25 23.07 -4.63
CA ASP A 57 0.33 23.71 -3.69
C ASP A 57 -1.13 23.75 -4.18
N GLN A 58 -1.37 23.35 -5.44
CA GLN A 58 -2.70 23.36 -6.03
C GLN A 58 -3.58 22.25 -5.43
N TRP A 59 -4.61 22.64 -4.69
CA TRP A 59 -5.67 21.77 -4.13
C TRP A 59 -6.26 20.77 -5.14
N LEU A 60 -6.42 21.18 -6.41
CA LEU A 60 -6.90 20.32 -7.50
C LEU A 60 -6.00 19.10 -7.72
N PHE A 61 -4.68 19.27 -7.62
CA PHE A 61 -3.73 18.18 -7.83
C PHE A 61 -3.84 17.13 -6.72
N LYS A 62 -4.07 17.57 -5.48
CA LYS A 62 -4.32 16.68 -4.33
C LYS A 62 -5.60 15.86 -4.53
N ILE A 63 -6.68 16.47 -5.02
CA ILE A 63 -7.94 15.78 -5.30
C ILE A 63 -7.78 14.77 -6.44
N ILE A 64 -7.10 15.16 -7.53
CA ILE A 64 -6.84 14.27 -8.66
C ILE A 64 -5.96 13.09 -8.23
N ALA A 65 -4.94 13.33 -7.42
CA ALA A 65 -4.09 12.26 -6.88
C ALA A 65 -4.87 11.30 -5.97
N MET A 66 -5.80 11.82 -5.17
CA MET A 66 -6.67 10.99 -4.33
C MET A 66 -7.61 10.13 -5.19
N LEU A 67 -8.22 10.71 -6.22
CA LEU A 67 -9.07 9.97 -7.16
C LEU A 67 -8.27 8.92 -7.95
N LEU A 68 -7.05 9.25 -8.36
CA LEU A 68 -6.16 8.31 -9.04
C LEU A 68 -5.78 7.15 -8.09
N CYS A 69 -5.44 7.44 -6.84
CA CYS A 69 -5.17 6.43 -5.84
C CYS A 69 -6.37 5.48 -5.61
N LEU A 70 -7.58 6.04 -5.59
CA LEU A 70 -8.81 5.27 -5.49
C LEU A 70 -9.06 4.40 -6.73
N ALA A 71 -8.89 4.95 -7.92
CA ALA A 71 -9.05 4.21 -9.17
C ALA A 71 -8.01 3.07 -9.28
N VAL A 72 -6.74 3.34 -8.97
CA VAL A 72 -5.67 2.33 -8.99
C VAL A 72 -5.93 1.25 -7.93
N SER A 73 -6.37 1.63 -6.72
CA SER A 73 -6.75 0.67 -5.68
C SER A 73 -7.84 -0.29 -6.15
N ILE A 74 -8.90 0.24 -6.75
CA ILE A 74 -10.01 -0.58 -7.29
C ILE A 74 -9.51 -1.50 -8.40
N LEU A 75 -8.66 -1.01 -9.31
CA LEU A 75 -8.08 -1.84 -10.36
C LEU A 75 -7.21 -2.97 -9.80
N VAL A 76 -6.36 -2.68 -8.82
CA VAL A 76 -5.53 -3.68 -8.13
C VAL A 76 -6.44 -4.70 -7.43
N TYR A 77 -7.46 -4.25 -6.72
CA TYR A 77 -8.43 -5.15 -6.10
C TYR A 77 -9.10 -6.08 -7.14
N GLU A 78 -9.66 -5.53 -8.21
CA GLU A 78 -10.38 -6.33 -9.19
C GLU A 78 -9.49 -7.28 -9.99
N LYS A 79 -8.25 -6.86 -10.31
CA LYS A 79 -7.34 -7.65 -11.13
C LYS A 79 -6.49 -8.59 -10.30
N TYR A 80 -5.89 -8.11 -9.22
CA TYR A 80 -4.96 -8.90 -8.42
C TYR A 80 -5.68 -9.81 -7.43
N GLU A 81 -6.67 -9.31 -6.68
CA GLU A 81 -7.31 -10.13 -5.64
C GLU A 81 -8.15 -11.26 -6.23
N LYS A 82 -8.98 -10.96 -7.24
CA LYS A 82 -9.78 -11.98 -7.92
C LYS A 82 -8.91 -13.00 -8.66
N TRP A 83 -7.81 -12.58 -9.25
CA TRP A 83 -6.87 -13.48 -9.92
C TRP A 83 -6.09 -14.33 -8.90
N TYR A 84 -5.61 -13.73 -7.81
CA TYR A 84 -4.92 -14.44 -6.73
C TYR A 84 -5.82 -15.51 -6.08
N LEU A 85 -7.11 -15.22 -5.89
CA LEU A 85 -8.09 -16.20 -5.38
C LEU A 85 -8.32 -17.38 -6.33
N THR A 86 -7.95 -17.27 -7.61
CA THR A 86 -8.00 -18.38 -8.57
C THR A 86 -6.71 -19.19 -8.65
N LEU A 87 -5.64 -18.79 -7.97
CA LEU A 87 -4.37 -19.50 -7.98
C LEU A 87 -4.40 -20.74 -7.06
N THR A 88 -3.87 -21.84 -7.57
CA THR A 88 -3.61 -23.05 -6.77
C THR A 88 -2.46 -22.81 -5.79
N GLU A 89 -2.47 -23.54 -4.67
CA GLU A 89 -1.48 -23.49 -3.57
C GLU A 89 -0.02 -23.38 -4.03
N LYS A 90 0.38 -24.15 -5.06
CA LYS A 90 1.74 -24.14 -5.63
C LYS A 90 2.12 -22.79 -6.24
N TRP A 91 1.21 -22.18 -7.00
CA TRP A 91 1.43 -20.89 -7.66
C TRP A 91 1.44 -19.76 -6.64
N THR A 92 0.60 -19.84 -5.62
CA THR A 92 0.60 -18.90 -4.49
C THR A 92 1.93 -18.94 -3.75
N PHE A 93 2.46 -20.13 -3.44
CA PHE A 93 3.76 -20.26 -2.79
C PHE A 93 4.90 -19.69 -3.64
N LEU A 94 4.88 -19.95 -4.96
CA LEU A 94 5.88 -19.41 -5.89
C LEU A 94 5.81 -17.88 -5.98
N LEU A 95 4.61 -17.30 -6.02
CA LEU A 95 4.41 -15.86 -6.02
C LEU A 95 4.93 -15.20 -4.74
N ILE A 96 4.62 -15.77 -3.58
CA ILE A 96 5.12 -15.28 -2.28
C ILE A 96 6.65 -15.40 -2.21
N GLY A 97 7.21 -16.54 -2.61
CA GLY A 97 8.65 -16.75 -2.64
C GLY A 97 9.38 -15.77 -3.56
N GLY A 98 8.84 -15.54 -4.76
CA GLY A 98 9.37 -14.55 -5.70
C GLY A 98 9.32 -13.12 -5.15
N LEU A 99 8.24 -12.76 -4.46
CA LEU A 99 8.09 -11.44 -3.84
C LEU A 99 9.11 -11.22 -2.71
N TYR A 100 9.33 -12.22 -1.87
CA TYR A 100 10.37 -12.18 -0.83
C TYR A 100 11.79 -12.12 -1.40
N LEU A 101 12.05 -12.81 -2.50
CA LEU A 101 13.33 -12.72 -3.18
C LEU A 101 13.55 -11.32 -3.75
N ALA A 102 12.54 -10.75 -4.41
CA ALA A 102 12.62 -9.39 -4.94
C ALA A 102 12.84 -8.35 -3.84
N SER A 103 12.14 -8.46 -2.71
CA SER A 103 12.35 -7.54 -1.58
C SER A 103 13.73 -7.69 -0.96
N ALA A 104 14.26 -8.92 -0.85
CA ALA A 104 15.63 -9.17 -0.41
C ALA A 104 16.67 -8.55 -1.37
N VAL A 105 16.48 -8.69 -2.68
CA VAL A 105 17.36 -8.09 -3.69
C VAL A 105 17.35 -6.56 -3.57
N ILE A 106 16.17 -5.93 -3.47
CA ILE A 106 16.05 -4.48 -3.28
C ILE A 106 16.76 -4.04 -2.01
N TYR A 107 16.59 -4.78 -0.91
CA TYR A 107 17.24 -4.48 0.36
C TYR A 107 18.77 -4.59 0.28
N ILE A 108 19.29 -5.61 -0.39
CA ILE A 108 20.73 -5.79 -0.62
C ILE A 108 21.28 -4.65 -1.48
N VAL A 109 20.61 -4.31 -2.59
CA VAL A 109 21.01 -3.18 -3.46
C VAL A 109 21.01 -1.88 -2.67
N TYR A 110 19.97 -1.62 -1.86
CA TYR A 110 19.91 -0.44 -1.00
C TYR A 110 21.11 -0.35 -0.03
N ILE A 111 21.50 -1.47 0.60
CA ILE A 111 22.69 -1.52 1.46
C ILE A 111 23.97 -1.24 0.65
N MET A 112 24.12 -1.85 -0.53
CA MET A 112 25.31 -1.64 -1.37
C MET A 112 25.44 -0.17 -1.78
N THR A 113 24.36 0.46 -2.23
CA THR A 113 24.36 1.89 -2.63
C THR A 113 24.69 2.81 -1.44
N GLN A 114 24.23 2.48 -0.24
CA GLN A 114 24.59 3.24 0.97
C GLN A 114 26.05 3.01 1.39
N ALA A 115 26.59 1.80 1.20
CA ALA A 115 27.98 1.50 1.52
C ALA A 115 28.96 2.26 0.61
N GLU A 116 28.64 2.39 -0.69
CA GLU A 116 29.42 3.20 -1.63
C GLU A 116 29.36 4.71 -1.31
N ALA A 117 28.23 5.21 -0.80
CA ALA A 117 28.08 6.61 -0.38
C ALA A 117 28.87 6.97 0.89
N VAL A 118 29.27 5.98 1.71
CA VAL A 118 29.99 6.17 2.98
C VAL A 118 31.52 6.10 2.83
N LEU A 119 32.04 5.56 1.73
CA LEU A 119 33.48 5.58 1.43
C LEU A 119 33.82 6.80 0.56
N PRO A 120 34.21 7.96 1.12
CA PRO A 120 34.85 8.97 0.31
C PRO A 120 36.15 8.37 -0.22
N VAL A 121 36.26 8.32 -1.54
CA VAL A 121 37.52 8.08 -2.24
C VAL A 121 38.49 9.20 -1.84
N ASP A 122 39.25 8.99 -0.76
CA ASP A 122 40.44 9.76 -0.40
C ASP A 122 41.64 8.80 -0.29
N ILE A 123 41.88 8.06 -1.38
CA ILE A 123 43.10 7.25 -1.60
C ILE A 123 43.89 7.88 -2.78
N ASP A 124 43.81 9.19 -3.01
CA ASP A 124 44.64 9.83 -4.04
C ASP A 124 44.98 11.30 -3.74
N LYS A 125 45.37 11.59 -2.49
CA LYS A 125 46.03 12.85 -2.17
C LYS A 125 47.45 12.57 -1.66
N PRO A 126 48.51 12.86 -2.44
CA PRO A 126 49.86 12.76 -1.92
C PRO A 126 50.00 13.73 -0.74
N ARG A 127 50.44 13.20 0.40
CA ARG A 127 50.68 13.93 1.63
C ARG A 127 51.80 14.95 1.36
N THR A 128 51.43 16.19 1.08
CA THR A 128 52.35 17.33 1.03
C THR A 128 52.70 17.70 2.47
N TYR A 129 53.95 17.46 2.84
CA TYR A 129 54.58 17.91 4.08
C TYR A 129 54.84 19.42 4.04
#